data_AF-A0A846DQV4-F1
#
_entry.id   AF-A0A846DQV4-F1
#
_cell.length_a   1.000
_cell.length_b   1.000
_cell.length_c   1.000
_cell.angle_alpha   90.00
_cell.angle_beta   90.00
_cell.angle_gamma   90.00
#
_symmetry.space_group_name_H-M   'P 1'
#
loop_
_entity.id
_entity.type
_entity.pdbx_description
1 polymer ?
#
loop_
_entity_poly.entity_id
_entity_poly.type
_entity_poly.pdbx_seq_one_letter_code
_entity_poly.pdbx_strand_id
1 'polypeptide(L)'
;MPEILDQLQVGAKVWIDDGKIGTSAIATQVPLLHNQRGILLAVTQVPPKGAKLHADKGLNFPDTVLHLSPLTCKDYQDLEIVASQADIAKLEPYPQNALE
;
A
#
# COMPACT_ATOMS: atom_id res chain seq x y z
N MET A 1 -0.07 -0.36 -9.96
CA MET A 1 -0.06 0.51 -8.76
C MET A 1 -0.81 1.87 -8.93
N PRO A 2 -1.87 1.98 -9.75
CA PRO A 2 -2.90 3.01 -9.56
C PRO A 2 -4.18 2.50 -8.85
N GLU A 3 -4.53 1.23 -9.07
CA GLU A 3 -5.84 0.65 -8.69
C GLU A 3 -6.13 0.63 -7.18
N ILE A 4 -5.09 0.64 -6.34
CA ILE A 4 -5.23 0.74 -4.88
C ILE A 4 -5.74 2.12 -4.48
N LEU A 5 -5.31 3.16 -5.20
CA LEU A 5 -5.69 4.54 -4.90
C LEU A 5 -7.17 4.80 -5.15
N ASP A 6 -7.78 4.05 -6.07
CA ASP A 6 -9.21 4.13 -6.36
C ASP A 6 -10.09 3.48 -5.27
N GLN A 7 -9.50 2.65 -4.40
CA GLN A 7 -10.21 1.97 -3.32
C GLN A 7 -10.20 2.76 -2.00
N LEU A 8 -9.42 3.84 -1.95
CA LEU A 8 -9.33 4.71 -0.77
C LEU A 8 -10.51 5.67 -0.70
N GLN A 9 -11.00 5.89 0.52
CA GLN A 9 -12.05 6.86 0.83
C GLN A 9 -11.49 8.01 1.66
N VAL A 10 -12.16 9.16 1.63
CA VAL A 10 -11.88 10.26 2.55
C VAL A 10 -12.05 9.76 3.99
N GLY A 11 -11.07 10.07 4.85
CA GLY A 11 -10.97 9.58 6.22
C GLY A 11 -10.13 8.31 6.38
N ALA A 12 -9.77 7.62 5.29
CA ALA A 12 -8.94 6.42 5.38
C ALA A 12 -7.54 6.75 5.93
N LYS A 13 -7.04 5.92 6.86
CA LYS A 13 -5.67 6.04 7.37
C LYS A 13 -4.68 5.48 6.38
N VAL A 14 -3.60 6.23 6.15
CA VAL A 14 -2.46 5.79 5.34
C VAL A 14 -1.19 5.99 6.16
N TRP A 15 -0.43 4.91 6.29
CA TRP A 15 0.88 4.91 6.97
C TRP A 15 2.00 4.85 5.94
N ILE A 16 3.07 5.60 6.18
CA ILE A 16 4.21 5.71 5.27
C ILE A 16 5.51 5.41 6.03
N ASP A 17 6.48 4.80 5.34
CA ASP A 17 7.82 4.48 5.86
C ASP A 17 7.73 3.63 7.14
N ASP A 18 7.15 2.44 7.02
CA ASP A 18 6.99 1.45 8.10
C ASP A 18 6.26 1.99 9.33
N GLY A 19 5.21 2.79 9.10
CA GLY A 19 4.39 3.34 10.18
C GLY A 19 4.96 4.60 10.85
N LYS A 20 6.09 5.15 10.38
CA LYS A 20 6.67 6.37 10.97
C LYS A 20 5.82 7.61 10.75
N ILE A 21 5.16 7.70 9.59
CA ILE A 21 4.32 8.83 9.23
C ILE A 21 2.87 8.35 9.19
N GLY A 22 2.04 8.87 10.10
CA GLY A 22 0.61 8.66 10.09
C GLY A 22 -0.08 9.77 9.31
N THR A 23 -1.04 9.39 8.46
CA THR A 23 -1.84 10.34 7.69
C THR A 23 -3.30 9.90 7.57
N SER A 24 -4.16 10.84 7.18
CA SER A 24 -5.57 10.60 6.84
C SER A 24 -5.88 11.20 5.48
N ALA A 25 -6.58 10.47 4.62
CA ALA A 25 -7.08 11.01 3.36
C ALA A 25 -8.10 12.12 3.62
N ILE A 26 -7.91 13.29 3.02
CA ILE A 26 -8.84 14.42 3.11
C ILE A 26 -9.51 14.74 1.78
N ALA A 27 -8.91 14.31 0.67
CA ALA A 27 -9.55 14.33 -0.64
C ALA A 27 -9.01 13.18 -1.49
N THR A 28 -9.89 12.57 -2.27
CA THR A 28 -9.57 11.53 -3.25
C THR A 28 -9.75 12.09 -4.65
N GLN A 29 -9.12 11.48 -5.65
CA GLN A 29 -9.26 11.86 -7.07
C GLN A 29 -8.82 13.31 -7.38
N VAL A 30 -7.83 13.81 -6.63
CA VAL A 30 -7.27 15.15 -6.82
C VAL A 30 -6.56 15.23 -8.18
N PRO A 31 -6.89 16.19 -9.06
CA PRO A 31 -6.24 16.30 -10.36
C PRO A 31 -4.74 16.56 -10.24
N LEU A 32 -3.94 15.82 -11.00
CA LEU A 32 -2.50 15.97 -11.14
C LEU A 32 -2.13 16.24 -12.61
N LEU A 33 -0.84 16.45 -12.87
CA LEU A 33 -0.31 16.60 -14.23
C LEU A 33 -0.61 15.36 -15.09
N HIS A 34 -0.60 15.55 -16.41
CA HIS A 34 -0.77 14.46 -17.39
C HIS A 34 -2.05 13.62 -17.20
N ASN A 35 -3.16 14.27 -16.84
CA ASN A 35 -4.47 13.62 -16.61
C ASN A 35 -4.46 12.54 -15.52
N GLN A 36 -3.47 12.58 -14.63
CA GLN A 36 -3.40 11.68 -13.48
C GLN A 36 -4.30 12.18 -12.34
N ARG A 37 -4.61 11.28 -11.42
CA ARG A 37 -5.36 11.59 -10.20
C ARG A 37 -4.57 11.10 -9.00
N GLY A 38 -4.64 11.85 -7.92
CA GLY A 38 -3.97 11.55 -6.66
C GLY A 38 -4.91 11.59 -5.46
N ILE A 39 -4.32 11.41 -4.29
CA ILE A 39 -4.99 11.52 -3.01
C ILE A 39 -4.27 12.61 -2.21
N LEU A 40 -5.05 13.50 -1.59
CA LEU A 40 -4.52 14.46 -0.65
C LEU A 40 -4.60 13.88 0.77
N LEU A 41 -3.45 13.80 1.41
CA LEU A 41 -3.28 13.27 2.76
C LEU A 41 -2.97 14.40 3.73
N ALA A 42 -3.67 14.44 4.86
CA ALA A 42 -3.31 15.25 6.01
C ALA A 42 -2.41 14.42 6.94
N VAL A 43 -1.25 14.97 7.30
CA VAL A 43 -0.35 14.33 8.27
C VAL A 43 -0.96 14.42 9.67
N THR A 44 -1.09 13.28 10.33
CA THR A 44 -1.64 13.15 11.69
C THR A 44 -0.55 12.84 12.72
N GLN A 45 0.55 12.19 12.30
CA GLN A 45 1.64 11.80 13.18
C GLN A 45 2.99 11.80 12.45
N VAL A 46 4.01 12.34 13.10
CA VAL A 46 5.43 12.22 12.69
C VAL A 46 6.32 12.09 13.93
N PRO A 47 7.55 11.55 13.80
CA PRO A 47 8.52 11.58 14.89
C PRO A 47 8.86 13.02 15.32
N PRO A 48 9.34 13.26 16.56
CA PRO A 48 9.61 14.61 17.06
C PRO A 48 10.58 15.45 16.22
N LYS A 49 11.48 14.81 15.47
CA LYS A 49 12.44 15.46 14.55
C LYS A 49 11.90 15.61 13.13
N GLY A 50 10.62 15.31 12.91
CA GLY A 50 10.03 15.12 11.59
C GLY A 50 10.50 13.82 10.93
N ALA A 51 10.04 13.62 9.70
CA ALA A 51 10.46 12.51 8.84
C ALA A 51 10.69 13.04 7.42
N LYS A 52 11.65 12.46 6.71
CA LYS A 52 11.88 12.75 5.30
C LYS A 52 11.13 11.72 4.47
N LEU A 53 10.29 12.20 3.56
CA LEU A 53 9.62 11.34 2.59
C LEU A 53 10.58 11.10 1.42
N HIS A 54 11.15 9.91 1.37
CA HIS A 54 12.01 9.47 0.26
C HIS A 54 11.19 8.68 -0.76
N ALA A 55 11.75 8.48 -1.95
CA ALA A 55 11.23 7.51 -2.90
C ALA A 55 11.27 6.09 -2.31
N ASP A 56 10.49 5.18 -2.90
CA ASP A 56 10.45 3.75 -2.57
C ASP A 56 10.04 3.42 -1.12
N LYS A 57 9.38 4.35 -0.44
CA LYS A 57 8.78 4.09 0.88
C LYS A 57 7.48 3.32 0.74
N GLY A 58 7.34 2.28 1.54
CA GLY A 58 6.12 1.49 1.63
C GLY A 58 4.95 2.33 2.13
N LEU A 59 3.77 2.03 1.59
CA LEU A 59 2.48 2.55 2.03
C LEU A 59 1.69 1.39 2.66
N ASN A 60 1.02 1.67 3.77
CA ASN A 60 0.14 0.70 4.43
C ASN A 60 -1.24 1.32 4.69
N PHE A 61 -2.29 0.52 4.48
CA PHE A 61 -3.70 0.93 4.46
C PHE A 61 -4.56 0.08 5.42
N PRO A 62 -4.30 0.16 6.75
CA PRO A 62 -4.84 -0.79 7.73
C PRO A 62 -6.36 -0.77 7.87
N ASP A 63 -7.02 0.29 7.40
CA ASP A 63 -8.46 0.46 7.49
C ASP A 63 -9.16 0.34 6.12
N THR A 64 -8.41 0.06 5.04
CA THR A 64 -8.95 0.01 3.67
C THR A 64 -9.00 -1.42 3.16
N VAL A 65 -10.19 -1.96 2.91
CA VAL A 65 -10.33 -3.28 2.29
C VAL A 65 -9.80 -3.22 0.87
N LEU A 66 -8.66 -3.88 0.63
CA LEU A 66 -8.03 -3.94 -0.67
C LEU A 66 -8.45 -5.21 -1.42
N HIS A 67 -9.13 -5.03 -2.54
CA HIS A 67 -9.46 -6.10 -3.49
C HIS A 67 -8.27 -6.36 -4.42
N LEU A 68 -7.17 -6.86 -3.85
CA LEU A 68 -5.99 -7.27 -4.60
C LEU A 68 -5.95 -8.79 -4.74
N SER A 69 -5.58 -9.28 -5.91
CA SER A 69 -5.18 -10.69 -6.04
C SER A 69 -3.95 -10.90 -5.15
N PRO A 70 -3.94 -11.92 -4.28
CA PRO A 70 -2.81 -12.18 -3.38
C PRO A 70 -1.55 -12.59 -4.16
N LEU A 71 -1.70 -13.05 -5.40
CA LEU A 71 -0.62 -13.41 -6.31
C LEU A 71 -0.69 -12.55 -7.58
N THR A 72 0.45 -12.02 -7.98
CA THR A 72 0.68 -11.34 -9.24
C THR A 72 1.10 -12.33 -10.33
N CYS A 73 1.04 -11.92 -11.60
CA CYS A 73 1.55 -12.73 -12.71
C CYS A 73 3.04 -13.09 -12.55
N LYS A 74 3.81 -12.26 -11.84
CA LYS A 74 5.22 -12.53 -11.53
C LYS A 74 5.33 -13.65 -10.50
N ASP A 75 4.50 -13.63 -9.47
CA ASP A 75 4.50 -14.69 -8.44
C ASP A 75 4.18 -16.05 -9.07
N TYR A 76 3.27 -16.11 -10.04
CA TYR A 76 3.01 -17.35 -10.79
C TYR A 76 4.23 -17.84 -11.60
N GLN A 77 4.94 -16.93 -12.28
CA GLN A 77 6.17 -17.28 -13.02
C GLN A 77 7.28 -17.76 -12.08
N ASP A 78 7.45 -17.08 -10.95
CA ASP A 78 8.44 -17.46 -9.94
C ASP A 78 8.10 -18.83 -9.34
N LEU A 79 6.83 -19.09 -9.05
CA LEU A 79 6.34 -20.37 -8.54
C LEU A 79 6.59 -21.52 -9.52
N GLU A 80 6.46 -21.28 -10.84
CA GLU A 80 6.75 -22.29 -11.86
C GLU A 80 8.22 -22.75 -11.83
N ILE A 81 9.14 -21.81 -11.58
CA ILE A 81 10.57 -22.11 -11.42
C ILE A 81 10.83 -22.83 -10.09
N VAL A 82 10.32 -22.28 -8.99
CA VAL A 82 10.59 -22.76 -7.62
C VAL A 82 9.99 -24.15 -7.39
N ALA A 83 8.82 -24.46 -7.95
CA ALA A 83 8.17 -25.76 -7.81
C ALA A 83 9.02 -26.94 -8.33
N SER A 84 9.97 -26.67 -9.23
CA SER A 84 10.90 -27.69 -9.74
C SER A 84 12.14 -27.93 -8.87
N GLN A 85 12.40 -27.06 -7.88
CA GLN A 85 13.67 -27.04 -7.12
C GLN A 85 13.49 -27.02 -5.60
N ALA A 86 12.29 -26.74 -5.09
CA ALA A 86 12.03 -26.60 -3.67
C ALA A 86 10.87 -27.49 -3.21
N ASP A 87 11.04 -28.10 -2.03
CA ASP A 87 9.99 -28.91 -1.39
C ASP A 87 8.88 -28.04 -0.76
N ILE A 88 9.21 -26.81 -0.36
CA ILE A 88 8.29 -25.86 0.29
C ILE A 88 8.61 -24.43 -0.19
N ALA A 89 7.58 -23.67 -0.55
CA ALA A 89 7.67 -22.23 -0.81
C ALA A 89 6.82 -21.46 0.23
N LYS A 90 7.39 -20.40 0.82
CA LYS A 90 6.66 -19.49 1.71
C LYS A 90 6.05 -18.37 0.87
N LEU A 91 4.74 -18.23 0.92
CA LEU A 91 4.03 -17.05 0.44
C LEU A 91 3.84 -16.10 1.62
N GLU A 92 4.26 -14.85 1.46
CA GLU A 92 3.89 -13.80 2.42
C GLU A 92 2.44 -13.40 2.11
N PRO A 93 1.49 -13.58 3.05
CA PRO A 93 0.16 -13.05 2.86
C PRO A 93 0.24 -11.52 2.76
N TYR A 94 -0.47 -10.94 1.79
CA TYR A 94 -0.74 -9.51 1.84
C TYR A 94 -1.41 -9.19 3.18
N PRO A 95 -1.10 -8.04 3.83
CA PRO A 95 -1.80 -7.62 5.02
C PRO A 95 -3.28 -7.44 4.68
N GLN A 96 -4.08 -8.49 4.92
CA GLN A 96 -5.51 -8.36 5.09
C GLN A 96 -5.66 -7.66 6.42
N ASN A 97 -6.23 -6.46 6.38
CA ASN A 97 -6.59 -5.73 7.60
C ASN A 97 -7.27 -6.70 8.55
N ALA A 98 -6.59 -6.97 9.67
CA ALA A 98 -7.12 -7.81 10.71
C ALA A 98 -8.36 -7.10 11.24
N LEU A 99 -9.53 -7.58 10.83
CA LEU A 99 -10.78 -7.33 11.51
C LEU A 99 -10.73 -8.14 12.80
N GLU A 100 -10.25 -7.52 13.88
CA GLU A 100 -10.58 -7.86 15.26
C GLU A 100 -11.00 -6.60 16.02
#